data_AF-A0A1G6L3B0-F1
#
_entry.id   AF-A0A1G6L3B0-F1
#
_cell.length_a   1.000
_cell.length_b   1.000
_cell.length_c   1.000
_cell.angle_alpha   90.00
_cell.angle_beta   90.00
_cell.angle_gamma   90.00
#
_symmetry.space_group_name_H-M   'P 1'
#
loop_
_entity.id
_entity.type
_entity.pdbx_description
1 polymer ?
#
loop_
_entity_poly.entity_id
_entity_poly.type
_entity_poly.pdbx_seq_one_letter_code
_entity_poly.pdbx_strand_id
1 'polypeptide(L)'
;MSEEARISTKEAADRLHVHARTVRKWIDAFEEYICPEVNDRGHYLLSPEGFQRLNDIQQRLQESNKSMRQIRQDLIKEGKWEMERPVPAQDQANPEPQPEAPKMPFGSEYPVHRLVGSIDEIGEMMETVFSRLDQLEDHVFTMFDMMEEMETKVLSSQQNMLPVATVQHMMDEIGKKQEQLKVELRNATFSHRLASATSEPQQLTPRRQRRTRFLGIF
;
A
#
# COMPACT_ATOMS: atom_id res chain seq x y z
N MET A 1 -18.15 32.67 -24.36
CA MET A 1 -16.87 32.45 -23.66
C MET A 1 -17.18 31.50 -22.54
N SER A 2 -17.02 30.20 -22.79
CA SER A 2 -17.45 29.16 -21.86
C SER A 2 -16.46 29.12 -20.71
N GLU A 3 -16.95 29.24 -19.48
CA GLU A 3 -16.18 28.87 -18.29
C GLU A 3 -15.90 27.37 -18.39
N GLU A 4 -14.79 27.02 -19.03
CA GLU A 4 -14.39 25.64 -19.23
C GLU A 4 -14.12 25.02 -17.86
N ALA A 5 -14.93 24.03 -17.49
CA ALA A 5 -14.76 23.26 -16.28
C ALA A 5 -13.37 22.61 -16.30
N ARG A 6 -12.41 23.25 -15.64
CA ARG A 6 -11.05 22.75 -15.48
C ARG A 6 -11.07 21.62 -14.47
N ILE A 7 -10.88 20.40 -14.95
CA ILE A 7 -10.92 19.19 -14.14
C ILE A 7 -9.55 19.03 -13.49
N SER A 8 -9.49 18.96 -12.17
CA SER A 8 -8.24 18.70 -11.46
C SER A 8 -7.78 17.26 -11.69
N THR A 9 -6.47 16.98 -11.62
CA THR A 9 -5.94 15.60 -11.65
C THR A 9 -6.65 14.67 -10.66
N LYS A 10 -7.04 15.18 -9.48
CA LYS A 10 -7.79 14.42 -8.47
C LYS A 10 -9.19 14.06 -8.96
N GLU A 11 -9.89 15.01 -9.54
CA GLU A 11 -11.23 14.81 -10.08
C GLU A 11 -11.21 13.89 -11.31
N ALA A 12 -10.17 13.98 -12.15
CA ALA A 12 -9.98 13.07 -13.26
C ALA A 12 -9.73 11.63 -12.79
N ALA A 13 -8.95 11.44 -11.72
CA ALA A 13 -8.69 10.14 -11.11
C ALA A 13 -9.96 9.49 -10.58
N ASP A 14 -10.80 10.27 -9.88
CA ASP A 14 -12.08 9.79 -9.35
C ASP A 14 -13.04 9.37 -10.48
N ARG A 15 -13.08 10.11 -11.60
CA ARG A 15 -13.96 9.81 -12.74
C ARG A 15 -13.50 8.61 -13.58
N LEU A 16 -12.19 8.43 -13.73
CA LEU A 16 -11.60 7.34 -14.52
C LEU A 16 -11.39 6.06 -13.70
N HIS A 17 -11.71 6.09 -12.39
CA HIS A 17 -11.49 5.01 -11.43
C HIS A 17 -10.04 4.49 -11.43
N VAL A 18 -9.09 5.41 -11.58
CA VAL A 18 -7.64 5.11 -11.55
C VAL A 18 -6.95 6.00 -10.53
N HIS A 19 -5.80 5.59 -10.03
CA HIS A 19 -5.09 6.37 -9.02
C HIS A 19 -4.58 7.69 -9.59
N ALA A 20 -4.58 8.76 -8.78
CA ALA A 20 -4.16 10.10 -9.23
C ALA A 20 -2.71 10.15 -9.73
N ARG A 21 -1.84 9.24 -9.24
CA ARG A 21 -0.48 9.08 -9.75
C ARG A 21 -0.44 8.47 -11.14
N THR A 22 -1.31 7.51 -11.44
CA THR A 22 -1.47 6.92 -12.79
C THR A 22 -1.93 7.97 -13.79
N VAL A 23 -2.89 8.81 -13.39
CA VAL A 23 -3.31 9.95 -14.22
C VAL A 23 -2.16 10.92 -14.47
N ARG A 24 -1.32 11.23 -13.46
CA ARG A 24 -0.09 12.01 -13.70
C ARG A 24 0.89 11.31 -14.64
N LYS A 25 1.16 10.01 -14.46
CA LYS A 25 2.02 9.22 -15.36
C LYS A 25 1.54 9.31 -16.81
N TRP A 26 0.23 9.30 -17.03
CA TRP A 26 -0.36 9.50 -18.35
C TRP A 26 -0.21 10.94 -18.84
N ILE A 27 -0.46 11.94 -17.99
CA ILE A 27 -0.27 13.35 -18.32
C ILE A 27 1.21 13.61 -18.70
N ASP A 28 2.16 13.11 -17.94
CA ASP A 28 3.60 13.29 -18.20
C ASP A 28 4.03 12.56 -19.48
N ALA A 29 3.50 11.36 -19.74
CA ALA A 29 3.83 10.59 -20.93
C ALA A 29 3.19 11.12 -22.22
N PHE A 30 2.05 11.81 -22.10
CA PHE A 30 1.24 12.32 -23.19
C PHE A 30 0.99 13.83 -23.06
N GLU A 31 1.93 14.57 -22.47
CA GLU A 31 1.78 16.01 -22.17
C GLU A 31 1.43 16.81 -23.42
N GLU A 32 2.12 16.52 -24.52
CA GLU A 32 1.93 17.12 -25.85
C GLU A 32 0.54 16.84 -26.44
N TYR A 33 -0.08 15.71 -26.08
CA TYR A 33 -1.41 15.33 -26.57
C TYR A 33 -2.52 15.78 -25.63
N ILE A 34 -2.27 15.85 -24.33
CA ILE A 34 -3.29 16.19 -23.33
C ILE A 34 -3.34 17.71 -23.09
N CYS A 35 -2.25 18.43 -23.38
CA CYS A 35 -2.07 19.86 -23.15
C CYS A 35 -2.54 20.30 -21.74
N PRO A 36 -1.97 19.73 -20.67
CA PRO A 36 -2.38 20.06 -19.31
C PRO A 36 -1.96 21.49 -18.94
N GLU A 37 -2.85 22.24 -18.30
CA GLU A 37 -2.49 23.53 -17.71
C GLU A 37 -1.97 23.31 -16.29
N VAL A 38 -0.89 23.97 -15.91
CA VAL A 38 -0.36 23.89 -14.54
C VAL A 38 -0.80 25.12 -13.76
N ASN A 39 -1.45 24.93 -12.61
CA ASN A 39 -1.79 26.04 -11.71
C ASN A 39 -0.56 26.51 -10.92
N ASP A 40 -0.61 27.67 -10.27
CA ASP A 40 0.47 28.26 -9.45
C ASP A 40 1.00 27.32 -8.33
N ARG A 41 0.23 26.28 -7.99
CA ARG A 41 0.54 25.27 -6.98
C ARG A 41 1.17 23.99 -7.53
N GLY A 42 1.40 23.91 -8.85
CA GLY A 42 1.98 22.72 -9.50
C GLY A 42 0.99 21.56 -9.71
N HIS A 43 -0.32 21.84 -9.70
CA HIS A 43 -1.35 20.84 -10.01
C HIS A 43 -1.80 20.96 -11.46
N TYR A 44 -1.90 19.83 -12.16
CA TYR A 44 -2.43 19.78 -13.51
C TYR A 44 -3.96 19.99 -13.50
N LEU A 45 -4.38 20.93 -14.33
CA LEU A 45 -5.75 21.26 -14.67
C LEU A 45 -5.96 20.84 -16.12
N LEU A 46 -6.97 20.00 -16.33
CA LEU A 46 -7.29 19.45 -17.63
C LEU A 46 -8.48 20.21 -18.20
N SER A 47 -8.39 20.59 -19.46
CA SER A 47 -9.56 20.98 -20.24
C SER A 47 -10.50 19.77 -20.41
N PRO A 48 -11.80 19.99 -20.68
CA PRO A 48 -12.72 18.89 -20.97
C PRO A 48 -12.24 18.02 -22.15
N GLU A 49 -11.53 18.59 -23.12
CA GLU A 49 -10.90 17.82 -24.20
C GLU A 49 -9.70 16.97 -23.72
N GLY A 50 -8.85 17.52 -22.85
CA GLY A 50 -7.72 16.78 -22.27
C GLY A 50 -8.20 15.59 -21.44
N PHE A 51 -9.33 15.73 -20.75
CA PHE A 51 -9.98 14.63 -20.04
C PHE A 51 -10.50 13.53 -21.00
N GLN A 52 -11.09 13.92 -22.13
CA GLN A 52 -11.54 12.97 -23.14
C GLN A 52 -10.36 12.18 -23.75
N ARG A 53 -9.23 12.87 -23.98
CA ARG A 53 -7.98 12.25 -24.46
C ARG A 53 -7.39 11.27 -23.44
N LEU A 54 -7.47 11.56 -22.15
CA LEU A 54 -7.12 10.62 -21.07
C LEU A 54 -7.98 9.36 -21.09
N ASN A 55 -9.29 9.49 -21.33
CA ASN A 55 -10.20 8.36 -21.44
C ASN A 55 -9.88 7.48 -22.67
N ASP A 56 -9.56 8.09 -23.81
CA ASP A 56 -9.09 7.36 -25.01
C ASP A 56 -7.79 6.58 -24.72
N ILE A 57 -6.83 7.21 -24.03
CA ILE A 57 -5.60 6.55 -23.59
C ILE A 57 -5.91 5.37 -22.66
N GLN A 58 -6.79 5.55 -21.68
CA GLN A 58 -7.21 4.49 -20.76
C GLN A 58 -7.81 3.30 -21.51
N GLN A 59 -8.75 3.54 -22.43
CA GLN A 59 -9.39 2.48 -23.21
C GLN A 59 -8.37 1.73 -24.06
N ARG A 60 -7.46 2.44 -24.74
CA ARG A 60 -6.40 1.81 -25.54
C ARG A 60 -5.45 0.97 -24.69
N LEU A 61 -5.09 1.43 -23.50
CA LEU A 61 -4.26 0.66 -22.55
C LEU A 61 -4.99 -0.63 -22.10
N GLN A 62 -6.27 -0.54 -21.77
CA GLN A 62 -7.05 -1.66 -21.26
C GLN A 62 -7.42 -2.69 -22.33
N GLU A 63 -7.78 -2.26 -23.53
CA GLU A 63 -8.26 -3.16 -24.59
C GLU A 63 -7.14 -3.93 -25.29
N SER A 64 -5.92 -3.38 -25.31
CA SER A 64 -4.87 -3.88 -26.20
C SER A 64 -3.56 -4.33 -25.54
N ASN A 65 -3.42 -4.24 -24.21
CA ASN A 65 -2.16 -4.51 -23.48
C ASN A 65 -0.92 -3.88 -24.15
N LYS A 66 -1.11 -2.78 -24.87
CA LYS A 66 -0.04 -2.06 -25.56
C LYS A 66 0.75 -1.26 -24.56
N SER A 67 2.07 -1.19 -24.75
CA SER A 67 2.89 -0.32 -23.93
C SER A 67 2.53 1.15 -24.19
N MET A 68 2.77 2.02 -23.20
CA MET A 68 2.55 3.46 -23.36
C MET A 68 3.32 4.04 -24.56
N ARG A 69 4.48 3.46 -24.91
CA ARG A 69 5.28 3.84 -26.10
C ARG A 69 4.61 3.41 -27.41
N GLN A 70 3.96 2.25 -27.44
CA GLN A 70 3.16 1.80 -28.59
C GLN A 70 1.93 2.68 -28.81
N ILE A 71 1.23 3.06 -27.75
CA ILE A 71 0.12 4.02 -27.85
C ILE A 71 0.63 5.38 -28.34
N ARG A 72 1.81 5.81 -27.88
CA ARG A 72 2.48 7.01 -28.39
C ARG A 72 2.80 6.92 -29.88
N GLN A 73 3.34 5.78 -30.32
CA GLN A 73 3.64 5.56 -31.72
C GLN A 73 2.38 5.43 -32.60
N ASP A 74 1.30 4.84 -32.07
CA ASP A 74 0.00 4.74 -32.74
C ASP A 74 -0.65 6.13 -32.88
N LEU A 75 -0.59 6.96 -31.84
CA LEU A 75 -1.07 8.35 -31.88
C LEU A 75 -0.25 9.22 -32.86
N ILE A 76 1.06 8.98 -33.00
CA ILE A 76 1.92 9.57 -34.04
C ILE A 76 1.55 9.08 -35.43
N LYS A 77 1.30 7.78 -35.60
CA LYS A 77 0.86 7.20 -36.88
C LYS A 77 -0.53 7.67 -37.31
N GLU A 78 -1.44 7.89 -36.36
CA GLU A 78 -2.81 8.37 -36.60
C GLU A 78 -2.85 9.88 -36.93
N GLY A 79 -1.71 10.59 -36.91
CA GLY A 79 -1.63 12.01 -37.25
C GLY A 79 -2.22 12.95 -36.20
N LYS A 80 -2.56 12.42 -35.01
CA LYS A 80 -3.01 13.22 -33.85
C LYS A 80 -1.87 13.75 -32.99
N TRP A 81 -0.66 13.28 -33.27
CA TRP A 81 0.59 13.72 -32.64
C TRP A 81 1.49 14.24 -33.75
N GLU A 82 1.43 15.56 -33.98
CA GLU A 82 2.44 16.22 -34.79
C GLU A 82 3.70 16.31 -33.95
N MET A 83 4.59 15.32 -34.13
CA MET A 83 6.00 15.51 -33.84
C MET A 83 6.39 16.82 -34.53
N GLU A 84 6.80 17.82 -33.75
CA GLU A 84 7.27 19.12 -34.24
C GLU A 84 8.09 18.90 -35.52
N ARG A 85 7.46 19.18 -36.66
CA ARG A 85 8.22 19.46 -37.87
C ARG A 85 8.81 20.84 -37.56
N PRO A 86 10.13 21.01 -37.43
CA PRO A 86 10.69 22.34 -37.37
C PRO A 86 10.18 23.08 -38.59
N VAL A 87 9.41 24.14 -38.33
CA VAL A 87 8.78 25.01 -39.29
C VAL A 87 9.82 25.38 -40.35
N PRO A 88 9.70 24.95 -41.63
CA PRO A 88 10.33 25.73 -42.68
C PRO A 88 9.49 27.00 -42.75
N ALA A 89 9.98 28.07 -42.14
CA ALA A 89 9.40 29.39 -42.30
C ALA A 89 9.38 29.69 -43.82
N GLN A 90 8.21 29.54 -44.43
CA GLN A 90 7.94 30.10 -45.74
C GLN A 90 7.59 31.56 -45.53
N ASP A 91 8.45 32.46 -45.99
CA ASP A 91 8.02 33.74 -46.53
C ASP A 91 8.71 34.00 -47.88
N GLN A 92 7.94 33.66 -48.91
CA GLN A 92 7.70 34.31 -50.20
C GLN A 92 8.76 35.19 -50.89
N ALA A 93 8.92 34.88 -52.18
CA ALA A 93 9.08 35.77 -53.34
C ALA A 93 10.49 36.27 -53.74
N ASN A 94 11.18 35.49 -54.60
CA ASN A 94 11.87 36.03 -55.78
C ASN A 94 12.22 34.90 -56.78
N PRO A 95 12.00 35.04 -58.11
CA PRO A 95 12.45 34.06 -59.10
C PRO A 95 13.84 34.38 -59.68
N GLU A 96 14.53 33.32 -60.12
CA GLU A 96 15.78 33.25 -60.95
C GLU A 96 17.15 33.27 -60.23
N PRO A 97 18.22 32.70 -60.83
CA PRO A 97 18.50 31.26 -60.93
C PRO A 97 19.85 30.87 -60.28
N GLN A 98 20.03 29.56 -60.05
CA GLN A 98 21.24 28.82 -59.60
C GLN A 98 22.61 29.37 -60.09
N PRO A 99 23.76 29.14 -59.39
CA PRO A 99 24.23 27.77 -59.14
C PRO A 99 25.16 27.47 -57.92
N GLU A 100 25.36 26.16 -57.74
CA GLU A 100 26.48 25.45 -57.08
C GLU A 100 26.42 25.13 -55.58
N ALA A 101 25.99 23.90 -55.31
CA ALA A 101 26.25 23.15 -54.09
C ALA A 101 27.75 22.84 -53.95
N PRO A 102 28.36 22.98 -52.76
CA PRO A 102 29.69 22.44 -52.52
C PRO A 102 29.55 20.91 -52.39
N LYS A 103 30.00 20.19 -53.42
CA LYS A 103 30.27 18.75 -53.34
C LYS A 103 31.39 18.54 -52.33
N MET A 104 31.05 18.01 -51.15
CA MET A 104 32.02 17.46 -50.21
C MET A 104 32.71 16.26 -50.88
N PRO A 105 34.04 16.28 -51.06
CA PRO A 105 34.80 15.13 -51.50
C PRO A 105 35.25 14.39 -50.24
N PHE A 106 34.75 13.19 -50.00
CA PHE A 106 35.48 12.06 -49.44
C PHE A 106 34.47 10.97 -49.06
N GLY A 107 34.55 9.84 -49.77
CA GLY A 107 33.85 8.63 -49.41
C GLY A 107 34.30 8.15 -48.04
N SER A 108 33.33 8.01 -47.13
CA SER A 108 33.40 7.10 -46.00
C SER A 108 32.03 6.46 -45.85
N GLU A 109 31.74 5.55 -46.78
CA GLU A 109 30.71 4.56 -46.52
C GLU A 109 31.21 3.68 -45.35
N TYR A 110 30.31 3.50 -44.37
CA TYR A 110 30.38 2.77 -43.08
C TYR A 110 30.79 3.57 -41.82
N PRO A 111 30.04 3.50 -40.68
CA PRO A 111 28.93 2.60 -40.37
C PRO A 111 27.76 3.27 -39.59
N VAL A 112 26.92 4.07 -40.26
CA VAL A 112 25.66 4.57 -39.62
C VAL A 112 24.77 3.39 -39.20
N HIS A 113 24.76 2.29 -39.97
CA HIS A 113 24.05 1.06 -39.62
C HIS A 113 24.56 0.37 -38.34
N ARG A 114 25.84 0.54 -37.97
CA ARG A 114 26.39 -0.05 -36.72
C ARG A 114 26.01 0.78 -35.50
N LEU A 115 25.92 2.10 -35.66
CA LEU A 115 25.39 3.00 -34.63
C LEU A 115 23.88 2.80 -34.44
N VAL A 116 23.11 2.66 -35.53
CA VAL A 116 21.67 2.35 -35.48
C VAL A 116 21.42 0.99 -34.83
N GLY A 117 22.19 -0.05 -35.18
CA GLY A 117 22.10 -1.35 -34.53
C GLY A 117 22.42 -1.31 -33.04
N SER A 118 23.46 -0.55 -32.64
CA SER A 118 23.76 -0.36 -31.21
C SER A 118 22.70 0.47 -30.47
N ILE A 119 22.02 1.40 -31.13
CA ILE A 119 20.94 2.19 -30.52
C ILE A 119 19.69 1.33 -30.31
N ASP A 120 19.37 0.44 -31.25
CA ASP A 120 18.28 -0.54 -31.07
C ASP A 120 18.60 -1.51 -29.93
N GLU A 121 19.83 -2.02 -29.86
CA GLU A 121 20.28 -2.94 -28.80
C GLU A 121 20.25 -2.27 -27.41
N ILE A 122 20.68 -1.01 -27.31
CA ILE A 122 20.56 -0.21 -26.08
C ILE A 122 19.08 0.09 -25.79
N GLY A 123 18.25 0.27 -26.82
CA GLY A 123 16.80 0.42 -26.71
C GLY A 123 16.11 -0.79 -26.07
N GLU A 124 16.44 -2.00 -26.52
CA GLU A 124 15.94 -3.26 -25.94
C GLU A 124 16.43 -3.45 -24.49
N MET A 125 17.68 -3.07 -24.21
CA MET A 125 18.25 -3.12 -22.87
C MET A 125 17.54 -2.15 -21.92
N MET A 126 17.29 -0.91 -22.37
CA MET A 126 16.51 0.07 -21.64
C MET A 126 15.08 -0.39 -21.41
N GLU A 127 14.43 -1.03 -22.39
CA GLU A 127 13.10 -1.61 -22.25
C GLU A 127 13.05 -2.70 -21.17
N THR A 128 14.08 -3.56 -21.13
CA THR A 128 14.23 -4.57 -20.08
C THR A 128 14.38 -3.92 -18.71
N VAL A 129 15.14 -2.82 -18.62
CA VAL A 129 15.31 -2.06 -17.37
C VAL A 129 14.01 -1.38 -16.96
N PHE A 130 13.26 -0.77 -17.90
CA PHE A 130 11.96 -0.17 -17.62
C PHE A 130 10.94 -1.20 -17.16
N SER A 131 10.88 -2.36 -17.82
CA SER A 131 9.99 -3.45 -17.45
C SER A 131 10.30 -3.99 -16.05
N ARG A 132 11.60 -4.08 -15.71
CA ARG A 132 12.04 -4.44 -14.35
C ARG A 132 11.69 -3.36 -13.33
N LEU A 133 11.83 -2.08 -13.68
CA LEU A 133 11.45 -0.97 -12.80
C LEU A 133 9.95 -0.92 -12.55
N ASP A 134 9.12 -1.19 -13.56
CA ASP A 134 7.65 -1.26 -13.44
C ASP A 134 7.25 -2.44 -12.53
N GLN A 135 7.88 -3.61 -12.69
CA GLN A 135 7.69 -4.75 -11.78
C GLN A 135 8.13 -4.46 -10.35
N LEU A 136 9.22 -3.69 -10.18
CA LEU A 136 9.69 -3.28 -8.85
C LEU A 136 8.73 -2.26 -8.23
N GLU A 137 8.17 -1.35 -9.04
CA GLU A 137 7.14 -0.41 -8.63
C GLU A 137 5.89 -1.16 -8.15
N ASP A 138 5.37 -2.11 -8.93
CA ASP A 138 4.22 -2.95 -8.55
C ASP A 138 4.47 -3.76 -7.28
N HIS A 139 5.69 -4.32 -7.14
CA HIS A 139 6.07 -5.06 -5.93
C HIS A 139 6.12 -4.16 -4.70
N VAL A 140 6.63 -2.93 -4.83
CA VAL A 140 6.66 -1.94 -3.75
C VAL A 140 5.24 -1.50 -3.37
N PHE A 141 4.34 -1.31 -4.34
CA PHE A 141 2.93 -1.03 -4.05
C PHE A 141 2.24 -2.17 -3.32
N THR A 142 2.45 -3.41 -3.77
CA THR A 142 1.93 -4.60 -3.08
C THR A 142 2.43 -4.64 -1.63
N MET A 143 3.70 -4.30 -1.38
CA MET A 143 4.23 -4.22 -0.02
C MET A 143 3.58 -3.12 0.81
N PHE A 144 3.28 -1.96 0.21
CA PHE A 144 2.56 -0.89 0.91
C PHE A 144 1.14 -1.28 1.28
N ASP A 145 0.39 -1.90 0.37
CA ASP A 145 -0.97 -2.38 0.65
C ASP A 145 -0.96 -3.45 1.76
N MET A 146 0.01 -4.38 1.71
CA MET A 146 0.19 -5.38 2.77
C MET A 146 0.60 -4.76 4.12
N MET A 147 1.42 -3.71 4.11
CA MET A 147 1.77 -2.97 5.33
C MET A 147 0.59 -2.20 5.90
N GLU A 148 -0.22 -1.55 5.06
CA GLU A 148 -1.43 -0.85 5.49
C GLU A 148 -2.46 -1.83 6.06
N GLU A 149 -2.63 -3.00 5.43
CA GLU A 149 -3.49 -4.06 5.95
C GLU A 149 -2.95 -4.60 7.30
N MET A 150 -1.62 -4.76 7.42
CA MET A 150 -0.98 -5.17 8.67
C MET A 150 -1.13 -4.11 9.76
N GLU A 151 -0.93 -2.83 9.45
CA GLU A 151 -1.10 -1.72 10.38
C GLU A 151 -2.56 -1.67 10.88
N THR A 152 -3.51 -1.80 9.97
CA THR A 152 -4.95 -1.86 10.29
C THR A 152 -5.27 -3.08 11.18
N LYS A 153 -4.69 -4.24 10.89
CA LYS A 153 -4.82 -5.45 11.73
C LYS A 153 -4.16 -5.27 13.09
N VAL A 154 -3.02 -4.58 13.17
CA VAL A 154 -2.31 -4.32 14.43
C VAL A 154 -3.08 -3.31 15.27
N LEU A 155 -3.60 -2.24 14.68
CA LEU A 155 -4.43 -1.24 15.36
C LEU A 155 -5.74 -1.85 15.87
N SER A 156 -6.42 -2.67 15.05
CA SER A 156 -7.61 -3.39 15.48
C SER A 156 -7.32 -4.48 16.52
N SER A 157 -6.17 -5.16 16.42
CA SER A 157 -5.71 -6.11 17.45
C SER A 157 -5.33 -5.40 18.75
N GLN A 158 -4.79 -4.18 18.68
CA GLN A 158 -4.48 -3.35 19.85
C GLN A 158 -5.77 -2.90 20.58
N GLN A 159 -6.90 -2.76 19.88
CA GLN A 159 -8.21 -2.57 20.53
C GLN A 159 -8.70 -3.82 21.28
N ASN A 160 -8.26 -5.02 20.89
CA ASN A 160 -8.59 -6.29 21.57
C ASN A 160 -7.59 -6.66 22.68
N MET A 161 -6.46 -5.96 22.80
CA MET A 161 -5.56 -6.09 23.94
C MET A 161 -6.15 -5.28 25.09
N LEU A 162 -6.66 -5.98 26.12
CA LEU A 162 -7.06 -5.33 27.37
C LEU A 162 -5.87 -4.48 27.87
N PRO A 163 -6.08 -3.20 28.21
CA PRO A 163 -5.02 -2.35 28.75
C PRO A 163 -4.32 -3.06 29.90
N VAL A 164 -2.99 -2.96 29.97
CA VAL A 164 -2.19 -3.59 31.03
C VAL A 164 -2.73 -3.24 32.43
N ALA A 165 -3.21 -2.01 32.62
CA ALA A 165 -3.88 -1.58 33.84
C ALA A 165 -5.14 -2.39 34.18
N THR A 166 -5.96 -2.74 33.18
CA THR A 166 -7.14 -3.58 33.34
C THR A 166 -6.76 -5.01 33.73
N VAL A 167 -5.74 -5.58 33.10
CA VAL A 167 -5.23 -6.92 33.46
C VAL A 167 -4.66 -6.94 34.88
N GLN A 168 -3.90 -5.91 35.25
CA GLN A 168 -3.35 -5.75 36.60
C GLN A 168 -4.47 -5.66 37.65
N HIS A 169 -5.50 -4.86 37.37
CA HIS A 169 -6.67 -4.76 38.23
C HIS A 169 -7.39 -6.11 38.38
N MET A 170 -7.58 -6.85 37.30
CA MET A 170 -8.19 -8.18 37.35
C MET A 170 -7.34 -9.15 38.18
N MET A 171 -6.01 -9.10 38.07
CA MET A 171 -5.12 -9.91 38.92
C MET A 171 -5.26 -9.56 40.41
N ASP A 172 -5.33 -8.28 40.76
CA ASP A 172 -5.52 -7.83 42.14
C ASP A 172 -6.88 -8.27 42.70
N GLU A 173 -7.94 -8.22 41.89
CA GLU A 173 -9.27 -8.73 42.29
C GLU A 173 -9.27 -10.24 42.50
N ILE A 174 -8.60 -10.99 41.63
CA ILE A 174 -8.44 -12.44 41.80
C ILE A 174 -7.70 -12.73 43.10
N GLY A 175 -6.62 -12.00 43.40
CA GLY A 175 -5.89 -12.12 44.67
C GLY A 175 -6.77 -11.86 45.89
N LYS A 176 -7.55 -10.77 45.87
CA LYS A 176 -8.51 -10.44 46.94
C LYS A 176 -9.57 -11.51 47.12
N LYS A 177 -10.15 -12.02 46.03
CA LYS A 177 -11.15 -13.10 46.09
C LYS A 177 -10.56 -14.40 46.61
N GLN A 178 -9.32 -14.71 46.25
CA GLN A 178 -8.61 -15.88 46.78
C GLN A 178 -8.38 -15.76 48.29
N GLU A 179 -7.98 -14.59 48.77
CA GLU A 179 -7.82 -14.33 50.20
C GLU A 179 -9.17 -14.39 50.95
N GLN A 180 -10.22 -13.81 50.37
CA GLN A 180 -11.58 -13.89 50.90
C GLN A 180 -12.06 -15.35 51.02
N LEU A 181 -11.93 -16.13 49.95
CA LEU A 181 -12.28 -17.55 49.94
C LEU A 181 -11.49 -18.34 51.00
N LYS A 182 -10.21 -18.01 51.20
CA LYS A 182 -9.39 -18.65 52.24
C LYS A 182 -9.91 -18.36 53.65
N VAL A 183 -10.35 -17.12 53.92
CA VAL A 183 -10.96 -16.75 55.20
C VAL A 183 -12.30 -17.44 55.37
N GLU A 184 -13.15 -17.46 54.34
CA GLU A 184 -14.44 -18.15 54.36
C GLU A 184 -14.26 -19.66 54.59
N LEU A 185 -13.29 -20.30 53.94
CA LEU A 185 -13.00 -21.72 54.12
C LEU A 185 -12.49 -22.02 55.52
N ARG A 186 -11.66 -21.13 56.10
CA ARG A 186 -11.24 -21.23 57.51
C ARG A 186 -12.44 -21.09 58.44
N ASN A 187 -13.32 -20.12 58.19
CA ASN A 187 -14.51 -19.88 59.01
C ASN A 187 -15.51 -21.03 58.91
N ALA A 188 -15.73 -21.58 57.71
CA ALA A 188 -16.55 -22.75 57.48
C ALA A 188 -15.97 -23.99 58.16
N THR A 189 -14.65 -24.20 58.06
CA THR A 189 -13.96 -25.30 58.74
C THR A 189 -14.07 -25.16 60.26
N PHE A 190 -13.89 -23.96 60.78
CA PHE A 190 -14.04 -23.67 62.20
C PHE A 190 -15.47 -23.90 62.67
N SER A 191 -16.46 -23.39 61.93
CA SER A 191 -17.88 -23.58 62.21
C SER A 191 -18.27 -25.06 62.14
N HIS A 192 -17.73 -25.80 61.17
CA HIS A 192 -17.93 -27.25 61.06
C HIS A 192 -17.33 -27.99 62.27
N ARG A 193 -16.11 -27.65 62.70
CA ARG A 193 -15.48 -28.23 63.90
C ARG A 193 -16.25 -27.90 65.17
N LEU A 194 -16.71 -26.67 65.33
CA LEU A 194 -17.55 -26.27 66.45
C LEU A 194 -18.88 -27.03 66.45
N ALA A 195 -19.58 -27.05 65.31
CA ALA A 195 -20.82 -27.77 65.16
C ALA A 195 -20.62 -29.26 65.52
N SER A 196 -19.57 -29.90 64.99
CA SER A 196 -19.25 -31.30 65.31
C SER A 196 -18.93 -31.53 66.79
N ALA A 197 -18.24 -30.59 67.44
CA ALA A 197 -17.91 -30.67 68.87
C ALA A 197 -19.13 -30.42 69.77
N THR A 198 -20.09 -29.61 69.33
CA THR A 198 -21.35 -29.35 70.04
C THR A 198 -22.44 -30.38 69.75
N SER A 199 -22.33 -31.11 68.63
CA SER A 199 -23.26 -32.17 68.24
C SER A 199 -22.88 -33.56 68.76
N GLU A 200 -21.76 -33.69 69.49
CA GLU A 200 -21.55 -34.88 70.33
C GLU A 200 -22.38 -34.73 71.61
N PRO A 201 -23.48 -35.49 71.80
CA PRO A 201 -24.02 -35.67 73.13
C PRO A 201 -22.97 -36.46 73.90
N GLN A 202 -22.33 -35.79 74.85
CA GLN A 202 -21.65 -36.32 76.02
C GLN A 202 -21.91 -37.83 76.27
N GLN A 203 -21.18 -38.70 75.58
CA GLN A 203 -21.05 -40.09 75.99
C GLN A 203 -19.82 -40.17 76.88
N LEU A 204 -20.10 -39.97 78.18
CA LEU A 204 -19.29 -40.42 79.29
C LEU A 204 -18.82 -41.86 79.04
N THR A 205 -17.58 -42.04 78.57
CA THR A 205 -16.91 -43.34 78.65
C THR A 205 -16.04 -43.35 79.91
N PRO A 206 -16.21 -44.32 80.82
CA PRO A 206 -15.53 -44.32 82.09
C PRO A 206 -14.04 -44.66 81.89
N ARG A 207 -13.21 -43.81 82.50
CA ARG A 207 -11.77 -43.95 82.72
C ARG A 207 -11.40 -45.40 83.10
N ARG A 208 -10.76 -46.12 82.18
CA ARG A 208 -10.18 -47.46 82.40
C ARG A 208 -9.29 -47.46 83.65
N GLN A 209 -9.77 -48.05 84.74
CA GLN A 209 -8.94 -48.38 85.91
C GLN A 209 -7.88 -49.40 85.48
N ARG A 210 -6.61 -49.01 85.57
CA ARG A 210 -5.46 -49.92 85.44
C ARG A 210 -5.48 -50.87 86.65
N ARG A 211 -5.84 -52.13 86.43
CA ARG A 211 -5.63 -53.24 87.38
C ARG A 211 -4.12 -53.49 87.48
N THR A 212 -3.47 -52.94 88.50
CA THR A 212 -2.13 -53.37 88.90
C THR A 212 -2.28 -54.69 89.67
N ARG A 213 -1.92 -55.80 89.03
CA ARG A 213 -1.82 -57.11 89.68
C ARG A 213 -0.62 -57.08 90.62
N PHE A 214 -0.87 -57.12 91.93
CA PHE A 214 0.11 -57.55 92.92
C PHE A 214 0.14 -59.09 92.91
N LEU A 215 1.21 -59.68 92.36
CA LEU A 215 1.79 -60.92 92.88
C LEU A 215 2.93 -60.44 93.81
N GLY A 216 2.89 -60.66 95.14
CA GLY A 216 3.22 -61.94 95.77
C GLY A 216 4.73 -61.98 96.11
N ILE A 217 5.23 -61.20 97.09
CA ILE A 217 5.48 -61.51 98.53
C ILE A 217 6.61 -62.54 98.75
N PHE A 218 7.58 -62.18 99.64
CA PHE A 218 8.66 -62.96 100.26
C PHE A 218 9.88 -63.32 99.40
#